data_AF-A0A3S0T654-F1
#
_entry.id   AF-A0A3S0T654-F1
#
_cell.length_a   1.000
_cell.length_b   1.000
_cell.length_c   1.000
_cell.angle_alpha   90.00
_cell.angle_beta   90.00
_cell.angle_gamma   90.00
#
_symmetry.space_group_name_H-M   'P 1'
#
loop_
_entity.id
_entity.type
_entity.pdbx_description
1 polymer ?
#
loop_
_entity_poly.entity_id
_entity_poly.type
_entity_poly.pdbx_seq_one_letter_code
_entity_poly.pdbx_strand_id
1 'polypeptide(L)'
;MMTRNFGFTRFWIVLSSIVGIAGMAIAGGAYFYYLGRYNNGTFPGDINVANTLLMNSYADLTSFKVVLLLVVIFSFFTTIICNIGLIRYAISSTDAELCANKWSLAVLALSIGGFFAPFALTWLPDTDVKATKNARVVIVRYLGTAWLVSALASIVAIMIFYNKATDKTWFGDSKQNFAIMMVVLAVVSVLSLIFVPGFYSNKVVANMMAETSYGKWLRLVSTVYTILVTIMLVIQIITALLKLIEAFGRIFQKGQNGLAIFANILNFTATLIGTIFMIYLITKVIKGLWRREDGYMINIPQYKASDHMQRRY
;
A
#
# COMPACT_ATOMS: atom_id res chain seq x y z
N MET A 1 27.97 -20.68 9.53
CA MET A 1 27.00 -19.59 9.36
C MET A 1 27.19 -19.00 7.97
N MET A 2 26.27 -19.22 7.03
CA MET A 2 26.34 -18.60 5.70
C MET A 2 26.18 -17.08 5.86
N THR A 3 27.19 -16.32 5.46
CA THR A 3 27.11 -14.88 5.26
C THR A 3 26.10 -14.60 4.14
N ARG A 4 24.81 -14.50 4.47
CA ARG A 4 23.79 -14.07 3.50
C ARG A 4 24.19 -12.69 2.99
N ASN A 5 24.35 -12.56 1.68
CA ASN A 5 24.69 -11.30 1.03
C ASN A 5 23.56 -10.29 1.22
N PHE A 6 23.64 -9.45 2.24
CA PHE A 6 22.71 -8.35 2.48
C PHE A 6 22.58 -7.42 1.27
N GLY A 7 23.67 -7.27 0.49
CA GLY A 7 23.64 -6.57 -0.80
C GLY A 7 22.68 -7.18 -1.82
N PHE A 8 22.57 -8.51 -1.89
CA PHE A 8 21.64 -9.20 -2.79
C PHE A 8 20.19 -8.95 -2.36
N THR A 9 19.90 -9.07 -1.07
CA THR A 9 18.54 -8.80 -0.55
C THR A 9 18.13 -7.34 -0.76
N ARG A 10 19.02 -6.37 -0.48
CA ARG A 10 18.77 -4.94 -0.73
C ARG A 10 18.55 -4.65 -2.21
N PHE A 11 19.34 -5.25 -3.10
CA PHE A 11 19.18 -5.13 -4.54
C PHE A 11 17.79 -5.58 -4.99
N TRP A 12 17.31 -6.74 -4.56
CA TRP A 12 15.97 -7.22 -4.93
C TRP A 12 14.83 -6.38 -4.36
N ILE A 13 14.99 -5.84 -3.15
CA ILE A 13 14.02 -4.88 -2.59
C ILE A 13 13.94 -3.63 -3.48
N VAL A 14 15.09 -3.03 -3.82
CA VAL A 14 15.13 -1.82 -4.66
C VAL A 14 14.61 -2.10 -6.07
N LEU A 15 15.06 -3.19 -6.70
CA LEU A 15 14.65 -3.56 -8.05
C LEU A 15 13.14 -3.80 -8.13
N SER A 16 12.59 -4.59 -7.20
CA SER A 16 11.15 -4.87 -7.19
C SER A 16 10.32 -3.61 -6.90
N SER A 17 10.81 -2.70 -6.06
CA SER A 17 10.16 -1.40 -5.84
C SER A 17 10.19 -0.50 -7.07
N ILE A 18 11.30 -0.47 -7.82
CA ILE A 18 11.39 0.28 -9.09
C ILE A 18 10.43 -0.29 -10.12
N VAL A 19 10.40 -1.62 -10.28
CA VAL A 19 9.49 -2.30 -11.21
C VAL A 19 8.02 -2.03 -10.83
N GLY A 20 7.69 -2.05 -9.54
CA GLY A 20 6.35 -1.71 -9.05
C GLY A 20 5.95 -0.27 -9.36
N ILE A 21 6.87 0.69 -9.16
CA ILE A 21 6.63 2.11 -9.50
C ILE A 21 6.46 2.27 -11.02
N ALA A 22 7.34 1.69 -11.83
CA ALA A 22 7.27 1.78 -13.29
C ALA A 22 5.99 1.14 -13.83
N GLY A 23 5.63 -0.04 -13.35
CA GLY A 23 4.39 -0.72 -13.74
C GLY A 23 3.15 0.10 -13.42
N MET A 24 3.08 0.69 -12.22
CA MET A 24 1.96 1.56 -11.86
C MET A 24 1.95 2.88 -12.63
N ALA A 25 3.12 3.48 -12.90
CA ALA A 25 3.22 4.68 -13.73
C ALA A 25 2.70 4.44 -15.15
N ILE A 26 3.04 3.30 -15.75
CA ILE A 26 2.54 2.89 -17.07
C ILE A 26 1.03 2.63 -17.01
N ALA A 27 0.55 1.87 -16.02
CA ALA A 27 -0.87 1.56 -15.88
C ALA A 27 -1.73 2.80 -15.62
N GLY A 28 -1.28 3.70 -14.73
CA GLY A 28 -1.93 4.97 -14.46
C GLY A 28 -1.90 5.90 -15.69
N GLY A 29 -0.76 5.99 -16.37
CA GLY A 29 -0.61 6.74 -17.62
C GLY A 29 -1.56 6.24 -18.70
N ALA A 30 -1.66 4.93 -18.89
CA ALA A 30 -2.61 4.31 -19.81
C ALA A 30 -4.06 4.64 -19.42
N TYR A 31 -4.43 4.50 -18.13
CA TYR A 31 -5.77 4.83 -17.65
C TYR A 31 -6.17 6.28 -17.96
N PHE A 32 -5.31 7.25 -17.62
CA PHE A 32 -5.61 8.68 -17.89
C PHE A 32 -5.56 9.03 -19.37
N TYR A 33 -4.70 8.37 -20.16
CA TYR A 33 -4.65 8.52 -21.60
C TYR A 33 -5.96 8.05 -22.27
N TYR A 34 -6.43 6.86 -21.89
CA TYR A 34 -7.70 6.32 -22.40
C TYR A 34 -8.90 7.14 -21.93
N LEU A 35 -8.93 7.58 -20.66
CA LEU A 35 -9.94 8.51 -20.14
C LEU A 35 -9.95 9.83 -20.93
N GLY A 36 -8.78 10.37 -21.28
CA GLY A 36 -8.67 11.60 -22.07
C GLY A 36 -9.21 11.44 -23.49
N ARG A 37 -8.85 10.36 -24.19
CA ARG A 37 -9.40 10.06 -25.53
C ARG A 37 -10.90 9.81 -25.50
N TYR A 38 -11.37 9.15 -24.46
CA TYR A 38 -12.78 8.90 -24.23
C TYR A 38 -13.59 10.19 -24.07
N ASN A 39 -13.16 11.08 -23.19
CA ASN A 39 -13.82 12.38 -22.99
C ASN A 39 -13.79 13.26 -24.25
N ASN A 40 -12.79 13.08 -25.12
CA ASN A 40 -12.66 13.80 -26.38
C ASN A 40 -13.37 13.10 -27.56
N GLY A 41 -14.10 12.01 -27.34
CA GLY A 41 -14.82 11.28 -28.40
C GLY A 41 -13.93 10.58 -29.43
N THR A 42 -12.65 10.39 -29.13
CA THR A 42 -11.62 9.80 -30.04
C THR A 42 -11.19 8.41 -29.59
N PHE A 43 -12.01 7.72 -28.80
CA PHE A 43 -11.67 6.43 -28.21
C PHE A 43 -11.64 5.31 -29.27
N PRO A 44 -10.49 4.64 -29.48
CA PRO A 44 -10.40 3.52 -30.40
C PRO A 44 -10.87 2.23 -29.70
N GLY A 45 -12.18 2.01 -29.65
CA GLY A 45 -12.77 0.80 -29.05
C GLY A 45 -14.30 0.86 -28.96
N ASP A 46 -14.92 -0.21 -28.47
CA ASP A 46 -16.36 -0.22 -28.24
C ASP A 46 -16.72 0.80 -27.16
N ILE A 47 -17.40 1.87 -27.59
CA ILE A 47 -17.83 2.98 -26.75
C ILE A 47 -18.76 2.48 -25.63
N ASN A 48 -19.45 1.35 -25.80
CA ASN A 48 -20.31 0.77 -24.77
C ASN A 48 -19.49 0.19 -23.60
N VAL A 49 -18.35 -0.44 -23.89
CA VAL A 49 -17.43 -0.98 -22.86
C VAL A 49 -16.67 0.15 -22.16
N ALA A 50 -16.33 1.22 -22.88
CA ALA A 50 -15.76 2.40 -22.27
C ALA A 50 -16.78 3.15 -21.39
N ASN A 51 -18.05 3.21 -21.82
CA ASN A 51 -19.17 3.75 -21.03
C ASN A 51 -19.46 2.96 -19.77
N THR A 52 -19.09 1.68 -19.66
CA THR A 52 -19.28 0.92 -18.40
C THR A 52 -18.16 1.18 -17.40
N LEU A 53 -16.96 1.55 -17.85
CA LEU A 53 -15.77 1.72 -17.00
C LEU A 53 -15.43 3.18 -16.69
N LEU A 54 -15.74 4.09 -17.61
CA LEU A 54 -15.39 5.50 -17.53
C LEU A 54 -16.64 6.34 -17.25
N MET A 55 -16.47 7.35 -16.39
CA MET A 55 -17.54 8.26 -16.02
C MET A 55 -17.74 9.30 -17.12
N ASN A 56 -19.00 9.64 -17.42
CA ASN A 56 -19.39 10.58 -18.48
C ASN A 56 -20.48 11.59 -18.08
N SER A 57 -21.29 11.27 -17.07
CA SER A 57 -22.39 12.12 -16.59
C SER A 57 -22.38 12.26 -15.07
N TYR A 58 -23.17 13.19 -14.54
CA TYR A 58 -23.40 13.27 -13.10
C TYR A 58 -24.12 12.04 -12.53
N ALA A 59 -24.87 11.30 -13.34
CA ALA A 59 -25.44 10.01 -12.92
C ALA A 59 -24.35 8.97 -12.60
N ASP A 60 -23.17 9.08 -13.23
CA ASP A 60 -22.07 8.17 -12.95
C ASP A 60 -21.40 8.46 -11.60
N LEU A 61 -21.60 9.65 -11.01
CA LEU A 61 -21.05 10.03 -9.70
C LEU A 61 -21.63 9.20 -8.53
N THR A 62 -22.69 8.44 -8.76
CA THR A 62 -23.26 7.49 -7.79
C THR A 62 -23.00 6.03 -8.11
N SER A 63 -22.42 5.76 -9.27
CA SER A 63 -22.23 4.41 -9.78
C SER A 63 -20.97 3.76 -9.21
N PHE A 64 -20.85 2.44 -9.42
CA PHE A 64 -19.64 1.69 -9.09
C PHE A 64 -18.37 2.25 -9.78
N LYS A 65 -18.52 3.05 -10.85
CA LYS A 65 -17.40 3.67 -11.58
C LYS A 65 -16.58 4.60 -10.70
N VAL A 66 -17.22 5.35 -9.79
CA VAL A 66 -16.51 6.22 -8.85
C VAL A 66 -15.71 5.39 -7.86
N VAL A 67 -16.31 4.33 -7.33
CA VAL A 67 -15.62 3.41 -6.42
C VAL A 67 -14.40 2.80 -7.12
N LEU A 68 -14.53 2.43 -8.39
CA LEU A 68 -13.44 1.93 -9.21
C LEU A 68 -12.34 2.99 -9.40
N LEU A 69 -12.70 4.23 -9.74
CA LEU A 69 -11.75 5.35 -9.83
C LEU A 69 -10.99 5.56 -8.51
N LEU A 70 -11.69 5.55 -7.38
CA LEU A 70 -11.09 5.69 -6.05
C LEU A 70 -10.13 4.54 -5.77
N VAL A 71 -10.52 3.29 -6.05
CA VAL A 71 -9.63 2.12 -5.89
C VAL A 71 -8.38 2.26 -6.74
N VAL A 72 -8.49 2.73 -7.98
CA VAL A 72 -7.34 2.94 -8.88
C VAL A 72 -6.41 4.02 -8.33
N ILE A 73 -6.93 5.19 -7.92
CA ILE A 73 -6.13 6.30 -7.39
C ILE A 73 -5.44 5.89 -6.08
N PHE A 74 -6.18 5.28 -5.15
CA PHE A 74 -5.61 4.79 -3.89
C PHE A 74 -4.54 3.72 -4.13
N SER A 75 -4.78 2.78 -5.06
CA SER A 75 -3.79 1.76 -5.41
C SER A 75 -2.53 2.37 -6.02
N PHE A 76 -2.68 3.36 -6.91
CA PHE A 76 -1.57 4.06 -7.56
C PHE A 76 -0.66 4.77 -6.56
N PHE A 77 -1.20 5.69 -5.76
CA PHE A 77 -0.40 6.47 -4.82
C PHE A 77 0.13 5.64 -3.66
N THR A 78 -0.65 4.67 -3.16
CA THR A 78 -0.16 3.76 -2.12
C THR A 78 1.01 2.93 -2.62
N THR A 79 0.94 2.43 -3.85
CA THR A 79 2.05 1.66 -4.43
C THR A 79 3.29 2.52 -4.62
N ILE A 80 3.16 3.74 -5.15
CA ILE A 80 4.32 4.62 -5.38
C ILE A 80 4.98 5.02 -4.06
N ILE A 81 4.20 5.53 -3.11
CA ILE A 81 4.74 6.08 -1.86
C ILE A 81 5.33 4.99 -0.97
N CYS A 82 4.70 3.82 -0.90
CA CYS A 82 5.25 2.70 -0.13
C CYS A 82 6.55 2.15 -0.75
N ASN A 83 6.64 2.07 -2.09
CA ASN A 83 7.87 1.66 -2.77
C ASN A 83 9.00 2.68 -2.64
N ILE A 84 8.70 3.99 -2.67
CA ILE A 84 9.69 5.02 -2.34
C ILE A 84 10.19 4.84 -0.91
N GLY A 85 9.30 4.54 0.04
CA GLY A 85 9.66 4.25 1.41
C GLY A 85 10.58 3.04 1.55
N LEU A 86 10.30 1.96 0.82
CA LEU A 86 11.16 0.77 0.76
C LEU A 86 12.56 1.08 0.21
N ILE A 87 12.65 1.81 -0.91
CA ILE A 87 13.93 2.20 -1.51
C ILE A 87 14.74 3.03 -0.52
N ARG A 88 14.12 4.05 0.09
CA ARG A 88 14.79 4.89 1.09
C ARG A 88 15.29 4.04 2.27
N TYR A 89 14.50 3.09 2.76
CA TYR A 89 14.93 2.22 3.85
C TYR A 89 16.03 1.24 3.44
N ALA A 90 15.96 0.66 2.25
CA ALA A 90 16.95 -0.29 1.75
C ALA A 90 18.32 0.37 1.50
N ILE A 91 18.35 1.65 1.13
CA ILE A 91 19.59 2.39 0.87
C ILE A 91 20.15 3.03 2.15
N SER A 92 19.30 3.61 3.01
CA SER A 92 19.77 4.42 4.15
C SER A 92 19.89 3.69 5.49
N SER A 93 19.32 2.49 5.63
CA SER A 93 19.33 1.76 6.91
C SER A 93 20.54 0.83 7.00
N THR A 94 21.02 0.54 8.21
CA THR A 94 22.03 -0.50 8.44
C THR A 94 21.40 -1.90 8.37
N ASP A 95 22.21 -2.95 8.22
CA ASP A 95 21.68 -4.34 8.10
C ASP A 95 20.92 -4.78 9.35
N ALA A 96 21.37 -4.37 10.53
CA ALA A 96 20.67 -4.61 11.79
C ALA A 96 19.30 -3.90 11.83
N GLU A 97 19.24 -2.66 11.34
CA GLU A 97 17.97 -1.91 11.25
C GLU A 97 16.99 -2.53 10.26
N LEU A 98 17.51 -3.10 9.15
CA LEU A 98 16.69 -3.75 8.12
C LEU A 98 16.07 -5.04 8.64
N CYS A 99 16.83 -5.86 9.37
CA CYS A 99 16.33 -7.08 10.02
C CYS A 99 15.29 -6.76 11.10
N ALA A 100 15.56 -5.75 11.93
CA ALA A 100 14.64 -5.37 13.01
C ALA A 100 13.32 -4.77 12.51
N ASN A 101 13.33 -4.10 11.34
CA ASN A 101 12.15 -3.49 10.74
C ASN A 101 11.50 -4.33 9.63
N LYS A 102 11.93 -5.58 9.43
CA LYS A 102 11.49 -6.36 8.26
C LYS A 102 9.97 -6.51 8.16
N TRP A 103 9.25 -6.55 9.28
CA TRP A 103 7.79 -6.68 9.29
C TRP A 103 7.06 -5.39 8.91
N SER A 104 7.56 -4.21 9.31
CA SER A 104 6.99 -2.94 8.85
C SER A 104 7.30 -2.67 7.39
N LEU A 105 8.49 -3.06 6.93
CA LEU A 105 8.85 -3.01 5.51
C LEU A 105 8.00 -3.99 4.69
N ALA A 106 7.68 -5.16 5.23
CA ALA A 106 6.81 -6.12 4.57
C ALA A 106 5.37 -5.59 4.41
N VAL A 107 4.86 -4.80 5.36
CA VAL A 107 3.59 -4.06 5.17
C VAL A 107 3.67 -3.12 3.97
N LEU A 108 4.75 -2.35 3.85
CA LEU A 108 4.93 -1.44 2.71
C LEU A 108 5.02 -2.21 1.39
N ALA A 109 5.68 -3.36 1.39
CA ALA A 109 5.84 -4.21 0.22
C ALA A 109 4.54 -4.91 -0.23
N LEU A 110 3.64 -5.21 0.71
CA LEU A 110 2.33 -5.81 0.44
C LEU A 110 1.31 -4.82 -0.17
N SER A 111 1.69 -3.55 -0.31
CA SER A 111 0.89 -2.51 -0.96
C SER A 111 0.87 -2.71 -2.49
N ILE A 112 0.07 -3.66 -2.99
CA ILE A 112 -0.40 -3.88 -4.38
C ILE A 112 0.67 -4.04 -5.50
N GLY A 113 1.94 -3.64 -5.32
CA GLY A 113 2.96 -3.63 -6.38
C GLY A 113 4.23 -4.44 -6.10
N GLY A 114 4.46 -4.91 -4.88
CA GLY A 114 5.63 -5.72 -4.55
C GLY A 114 5.32 -7.21 -4.62
N PHE A 115 5.39 -7.86 -5.78
CA PHE A 115 5.39 -9.34 -5.79
C PHE A 115 6.68 -9.84 -5.15
N PHE A 116 7.84 -9.32 -5.57
CA PHE A 116 9.17 -9.79 -5.12
C PHE A 116 9.68 -9.17 -3.80
N ALA A 117 9.29 -7.94 -3.46
CA ALA A 117 9.76 -7.26 -2.24
C ALA A 117 9.42 -8.05 -0.95
N PRO A 118 8.21 -8.62 -0.79
CA PRO A 118 7.89 -9.48 0.34
C PRO A 118 8.75 -10.75 0.38
N PHE A 119 9.06 -11.38 -0.78
CA PHE A 119 9.98 -12.54 -0.83
C PHE A 119 11.38 -12.19 -0.36
N ALA A 120 11.94 -11.08 -0.85
CA ALA A 120 13.27 -10.63 -0.45
C ALA A 120 13.34 -10.37 1.07
N LEU A 121 12.27 -9.85 1.67
CA LEU A 121 12.20 -9.60 3.11
C LEU A 121 12.13 -10.89 3.94
N THR A 122 11.58 -11.99 3.42
CA THR A 122 11.64 -13.30 4.11
C THR A 122 13.04 -13.89 4.18
N TRP A 123 13.97 -13.43 3.34
CA TRP A 123 15.37 -13.86 3.39
C TRP A 123 16.17 -13.18 4.51
N LEU A 124 15.60 -12.16 5.18
CA LEU A 124 16.23 -11.53 6.34
C LEU A 124 16.03 -12.39 7.61
N PRO A 125 17.10 -12.66 8.37
CA PRO A 125 17.00 -13.42 9.61
C PRO A 125 16.04 -12.74 10.61
N ASP A 126 15.35 -13.53 11.43
CA ASP A 126 14.72 -13.01 12.65
C ASP A 126 15.84 -12.68 13.63
N THR A 127 16.07 -11.40 13.87
CA THR A 127 17.03 -10.96 14.89
C THR A 127 16.25 -10.45 16.09
N ASP A 128 16.54 -10.94 17.29
CA ASP A 128 16.01 -10.39 18.56
C ASP A 128 16.65 -9.04 18.94
N VAL A 129 17.30 -8.38 17.99
CA VAL A 129 17.88 -7.05 18.16
C VAL A 129 16.74 -6.03 18.06
N LYS A 130 16.50 -5.33 19.17
CA LYS A 130 15.42 -4.33 19.31
C LYS A 130 15.51 -3.26 18.22
N ALA A 131 14.40 -2.99 17.52
CA ALA A 131 14.36 -2.07 16.39
C ALA A 131 14.69 -0.61 16.78
N THR A 132 15.61 0.03 16.05
CA THR A 132 15.95 1.47 16.24
C THR A 132 14.85 2.42 15.77
N LYS A 133 14.02 1.98 14.83
CA LYS A 133 12.85 2.71 14.32
C LYS A 133 11.62 1.90 14.67
N ASN A 134 10.63 2.53 15.30
CA ASN A 134 9.41 1.82 15.67
C ASN A 134 8.64 1.48 14.38
N ALA A 135 8.39 0.19 14.15
CA ALA A 135 7.62 -0.34 13.01
C ALA A 135 6.34 0.45 12.75
N ARG A 136 5.65 0.86 13.81
CA ARG A 136 4.39 1.61 13.71
C ARG A 136 4.59 3.06 13.27
N VAL A 137 5.73 3.67 13.53
CA VAL A 137 6.09 5.00 13.03
C VAL A 137 6.35 4.95 11.52
N VAL A 138 7.01 3.90 11.04
CA VAL A 138 7.26 3.69 9.60
C VAL A 138 5.96 3.56 8.81
N ILE A 139 5.02 2.77 9.36
CA ILE A 139 3.69 2.57 8.77
C ILE A 139 2.95 3.91 8.66
N VAL A 140 2.86 4.68 9.74
CA VAL A 140 2.16 5.97 9.69
C VAL A 140 2.83 6.96 8.73
N ARG A 141 4.17 6.97 8.66
CA ARG A 141 4.90 7.85 7.73
C ARG A 141 4.54 7.58 6.27
N TYR A 142 4.65 6.34 5.81
CA TYR A 142 4.47 6.05 4.38
C TYR A 142 3.04 5.69 4.01
N LEU A 143 2.34 4.91 4.84
CA LEU A 143 0.95 4.57 4.56
C LEU A 143 0.02 5.75 4.84
N GLY A 144 0.27 6.51 5.90
CA GLY A 144 -0.47 7.74 6.18
C GLY A 144 -0.26 8.81 5.12
N THR A 145 0.98 9.00 4.62
CA THR A 145 1.19 9.90 3.47
C THR A 145 0.55 9.36 2.20
N ALA A 146 0.62 8.06 1.95
CA ALA A 146 -0.06 7.44 0.83
C ALA A 146 -1.56 7.76 0.84
N TRP A 147 -2.23 7.61 1.98
CA TRP A 147 -3.65 7.88 2.09
C TRP A 147 -3.99 9.36 1.98
N LEU A 148 -3.17 10.24 2.58
CA LEU A 148 -3.32 11.68 2.43
C LEU A 148 -3.26 12.10 0.96
N VAL A 149 -2.21 11.69 0.25
CA VAL A 149 -2.01 12.02 -1.17
C VAL A 149 -3.11 11.39 -2.02
N SER A 150 -3.50 10.14 -1.73
CA SER A 150 -4.59 9.46 -2.44
C SER A 150 -5.93 10.18 -2.28
N ALA A 151 -6.25 10.64 -1.06
CA ALA A 151 -7.49 11.34 -0.79
C ALA A 151 -7.54 12.71 -1.49
N LEU A 152 -6.45 13.48 -1.43
CA LEU A 152 -6.32 14.76 -2.13
C LEU A 152 -6.40 14.58 -3.65
N ALA A 153 -5.67 13.60 -4.20
CA ALA A 153 -5.71 13.29 -5.63
C ALA A 153 -7.10 12.83 -6.09
N SER A 154 -7.81 12.06 -5.26
CA SER A 154 -9.19 11.64 -5.52
C SER A 154 -10.14 12.83 -5.58
N ILE A 155 -10.03 13.77 -4.63
CA ILE A 155 -10.81 15.02 -4.63
C ILE A 155 -10.55 15.81 -5.92
N VAL A 156 -9.27 15.99 -6.30
CA VAL A 156 -8.90 16.70 -7.53
C VAL A 156 -9.46 15.99 -8.77
N ALA A 157 -9.32 14.67 -8.86
CA ALA A 157 -9.82 13.89 -10.00
C ALA A 157 -11.34 14.01 -10.15
N ILE A 158 -12.08 13.91 -9.04
CA ILE A 158 -13.53 14.07 -9.01
C ILE A 158 -13.95 15.50 -9.39
N MET A 159 -13.22 16.52 -8.93
CA MET A 159 -13.50 17.92 -9.29
C MET A 159 -13.21 18.22 -10.77
N ILE A 160 -12.13 17.64 -11.33
CA ILE A 160 -11.86 17.70 -12.78
C ILE A 160 -13.00 17.05 -13.56
N PHE A 161 -13.48 15.89 -13.10
CA PHE A 161 -14.61 15.21 -13.72
C PHE A 161 -15.89 16.04 -13.63
N TYR A 162 -16.22 16.57 -12.46
CA TYR A 162 -17.38 17.44 -12.25
C TYR A 162 -17.40 18.62 -13.23
N ASN A 163 -16.25 19.23 -13.48
CA ASN A 163 -16.15 20.34 -14.44
C ASN A 163 -16.31 19.92 -15.91
N LYS A 164 -15.90 18.69 -16.26
CA LYS A 164 -15.86 18.18 -17.64
C LYS A 164 -17.05 17.30 -18.02
N ALA A 165 -17.93 16.95 -17.09
CA ALA A 165 -19.10 16.11 -17.37
C ALA A 165 -20.00 16.76 -18.42
N THR A 166 -20.42 15.98 -19.42
CA THR A 166 -21.23 16.43 -20.55
C THR A 166 -22.68 16.70 -20.14
N ASP A 167 -23.19 15.94 -19.17
CA ASP A 167 -24.51 16.13 -18.57
C ASP A 167 -24.36 16.43 -17.07
N LYS A 168 -24.88 17.59 -16.67
CA LYS A 168 -24.83 18.14 -15.30
C LYS A 168 -26.14 17.98 -14.54
N THR A 169 -27.07 17.18 -15.06
CA THR A 169 -28.32 16.89 -14.37
C THR A 169 -28.12 15.84 -13.27
N TRP A 170 -28.61 16.16 -12.07
CA TRP A 170 -28.61 15.23 -10.95
C TRP A 170 -29.84 14.33 -11.04
N PHE A 171 -29.64 13.01 -10.93
CA PHE A 171 -30.72 12.02 -10.91
C PHE A 171 -30.91 11.45 -9.50
N GLY A 172 -32.14 11.47 -8.98
CA GLY A 172 -32.47 10.93 -7.65
C GLY A 172 -31.56 11.49 -6.53
N ASP A 173 -31.09 10.60 -5.65
CA ASP A 173 -30.23 10.95 -4.49
C ASP A 173 -28.76 11.23 -4.85
N SER A 174 -28.44 11.41 -6.13
CA SER A 174 -27.06 11.55 -6.60
C SER A 174 -26.31 12.73 -6.03
N LYS A 175 -26.99 13.85 -5.84
CA LYS A 175 -26.41 15.04 -5.20
C LYS A 175 -26.03 14.77 -3.74
N GLN A 176 -26.87 14.04 -3.00
CA GLN A 176 -26.63 13.70 -1.60
C GLN A 176 -25.49 12.69 -1.47
N ASN A 177 -25.47 11.64 -2.28
CA ASN A 177 -24.41 10.63 -2.28
C ASN A 177 -23.05 11.23 -2.66
N PHE A 178 -23.02 12.11 -3.65
CA PHE A 178 -21.81 12.86 -4.01
C PHE A 178 -21.31 13.72 -2.85
N ALA A 179 -22.21 14.47 -2.18
CA ALA A 179 -21.85 15.29 -1.03
C ALA A 179 -21.30 14.44 0.12
N ILE A 180 -21.94 13.31 0.45
CA ILE A 180 -21.47 12.37 1.48
C ILE A 180 -20.07 11.88 1.14
N MET A 181 -19.82 11.45 -0.10
CA MET A 181 -18.51 10.98 -0.53
C MET A 181 -17.43 12.06 -0.40
N MET A 182 -17.72 13.28 -0.85
CA MET A 182 -16.78 14.40 -0.75
C MET A 182 -16.48 14.76 0.71
N VAL A 183 -17.48 14.70 1.58
CA VAL A 183 -17.30 14.86 3.04
C VAL A 183 -16.39 13.75 3.59
N VAL A 184 -16.61 12.49 3.23
CA VAL A 184 -15.76 11.37 3.67
C VAL A 184 -14.31 11.58 3.23
N LEU A 185 -14.08 11.93 1.96
CA LEU A 185 -12.73 12.21 1.45
C LEU A 185 -12.08 13.41 2.14
N ALA A 186 -12.84 14.47 2.41
CA ALA A 186 -12.36 15.63 3.15
C ALA A 186 -11.98 15.27 4.59
N VAL A 187 -12.81 14.49 5.29
CA VAL A 187 -12.53 14.02 6.65
C VAL A 187 -11.27 13.16 6.67
N VAL A 188 -11.12 12.21 5.74
CA VAL A 188 -9.91 11.38 5.63
C VAL A 188 -8.67 12.24 5.36
N SER A 189 -8.79 13.26 4.50
CA SER A 189 -7.69 14.18 4.18
C SER A 189 -7.29 15.01 5.41
N VAL A 190 -8.25 15.59 6.12
CA VAL A 190 -8.01 16.41 7.32
C VAL A 190 -7.41 15.58 8.44
N LEU A 191 -7.97 14.40 8.72
CA LEU A 191 -7.44 13.48 9.73
C LEU A 191 -6.00 13.08 9.38
N SER A 192 -5.73 12.74 8.12
CA SER A 192 -4.38 12.40 7.68
C SER A 192 -3.42 13.59 7.77
N LEU A 193 -3.88 14.82 7.49
CA LEU A 193 -3.07 16.03 7.59
C LEU A 193 -2.76 16.42 9.04
N ILE A 194 -3.63 16.10 9.99
CA ILE A 194 -3.36 16.30 11.42
C ILE A 194 -2.40 15.22 11.95
N PHE A 195 -2.55 13.98 11.50
CA PHE A 195 -1.81 12.85 12.04
C PHE A 195 -0.40 12.71 11.46
N VAL A 196 -0.24 12.85 10.14
CA VAL A 196 0.98 12.45 9.42
C VAL A 196 2.19 13.37 9.68
N PRO A 197 2.08 14.71 9.69
CA PRO A 197 3.23 15.59 9.86
C PRO A 197 3.94 15.36 11.20
N GLY A 198 3.17 15.06 12.24
CA GLY A 198 3.69 14.72 13.57
C GLY A 198 4.70 13.57 13.52
N PHE A 199 4.54 12.63 12.59
CA PHE A 199 5.40 11.46 12.48
C PHE A 199 6.70 11.72 11.70
N TYR A 200 6.84 12.83 10.95
CA TYR A 200 8.07 13.17 10.22
C TYR A 200 9.15 13.81 11.09
N SER A 201 8.84 14.21 12.33
CA SER A 201 9.85 14.78 13.24
C SER A 201 10.91 13.74 13.65
N ASN A 202 12.16 14.19 13.75
CA ASN A 202 13.28 13.36 14.22
C ASN A 202 13.13 12.97 15.71
N LYS A 203 12.28 13.68 16.47
CA LYS A 203 12.02 13.43 17.89
C LYS A 203 10.79 12.57 18.16
N VAL A 204 10.09 12.07 17.14
CA VAL A 204 8.81 11.32 17.29
C VAL A 204 8.93 10.14 18.22
N VAL A 205 10.00 9.39 18.04
CA VAL A 205 10.30 8.20 18.81
C VAL A 205 10.53 8.59 20.28
N ALA A 206 11.39 9.60 20.54
CA ALA A 206 11.63 10.14 21.88
C ALA A 206 10.35 10.72 22.54
N ASN A 207 9.51 11.40 21.76
CA ASN A 207 8.24 11.98 22.21
C ASN A 207 7.20 10.89 22.51
N MET A 208 7.17 9.79 21.75
CA MET A 208 6.36 8.63 22.06
C MET A 208 6.83 7.95 23.35
N MET A 209 8.12 7.99 23.67
CA MET A 209 8.67 7.39 24.88
C MET A 209 8.42 8.28 26.12
N ALA A 210 8.42 9.60 25.93
CA ALA A 210 8.05 10.56 26.97
C ALA A 210 6.56 10.43 27.34
N GLU A 211 6.24 10.41 28.64
CA GLU A 211 4.86 10.32 29.17
C GLU A 211 4.06 11.63 29.03
N THR A 212 4.34 12.42 27.99
CA THR A 212 3.64 13.68 27.70
C THR A 212 2.29 13.42 27.03
N SER A 213 1.37 14.38 27.11
CA SER A 213 0.08 14.33 26.39
C SER A 213 0.27 14.12 24.88
N TYR A 214 1.28 14.77 24.29
CA TYR A 214 1.66 14.58 22.89
C TYR A 214 2.20 13.17 22.60
N GLY A 215 2.97 12.59 23.53
CA GLY A 215 3.42 11.19 23.43
C GLY A 215 2.28 10.18 23.46
N LYS A 216 1.30 10.38 24.34
CA LYS A 216 0.07 9.56 24.40
C LYS A 216 -0.74 9.65 23.09
N TRP A 217 -0.85 10.86 22.53
CA TRP A 217 -1.51 11.08 21.24
C TRP A 217 -0.83 10.33 20.09
N LEU A 218 0.50 10.44 19.97
CA LEU A 218 1.26 9.71 18.95
C LEU A 218 1.08 8.18 19.07
N ARG A 219 1.07 7.63 20.30
CA ARG A 219 0.82 6.19 20.53
C ARG A 219 -0.58 5.78 20.08
N LEU A 220 -1.59 6.61 20.34
CA LEU A 220 -2.97 6.35 19.92
C LEU A 220 -3.08 6.31 18.40
N VAL A 221 -2.61 7.36 17.71
CA VAL A 221 -2.62 7.44 16.24
C VAL A 221 -1.90 6.24 15.63
N SER A 222 -0.72 5.92 16.15
CA SER A 222 0.08 4.78 15.70
C SER A 222 -0.61 3.43 15.87
N THR A 223 -1.38 3.27 16.94
CA THR A 223 -2.17 2.06 17.20
C THR A 223 -3.37 1.96 16.26
N VAL A 224 -4.08 3.07 16.02
CA VAL A 224 -5.21 3.12 15.06
C VAL A 224 -4.74 2.70 13.66
N TYR A 225 -3.64 3.26 13.17
CA TYR A 225 -3.08 2.87 11.87
C TYR A 225 -2.68 1.40 11.83
N THR A 226 -2.10 0.87 12.91
CA THR A 226 -1.72 -0.55 12.99
C THR A 226 -2.97 -1.47 12.91
N ILE A 227 -4.08 -1.07 13.54
CA ILE A 227 -5.36 -1.78 13.43
C ILE A 227 -5.88 -1.73 11.99
N LEU A 228 -5.91 -0.56 11.36
CA LEU A 228 -6.38 -0.42 9.98
C LEU A 228 -5.54 -1.25 8.99
N VAL A 229 -4.22 -1.24 9.14
CA VAL A 229 -3.31 -2.12 8.36
C VAL A 229 -3.65 -3.58 8.59
N THR A 230 -3.88 -3.99 9.83
CA THR A 230 -4.24 -5.39 10.15
C THR A 230 -5.54 -5.79 9.44
N ILE A 231 -6.55 -4.93 9.42
CA ILE A 231 -7.81 -5.16 8.70
C ILE A 231 -7.55 -5.29 7.19
N MET A 232 -6.75 -4.39 6.60
CA MET A 232 -6.39 -4.47 5.18
C MET A 232 -5.68 -5.77 4.83
N LEU A 233 -4.74 -6.21 5.67
CA LEU A 233 -4.02 -7.47 5.52
C LEU A 233 -4.97 -8.68 5.58
N VAL A 234 -5.98 -8.65 6.46
CA VAL A 234 -7.02 -9.69 6.52
C VAL A 234 -7.88 -9.69 5.25
N ILE A 235 -8.27 -8.51 4.75
CA ILE A 235 -8.99 -8.40 3.47
C ILE A 235 -8.15 -8.95 2.31
N GLN A 236 -6.83 -8.71 2.31
CA GLN A 236 -5.91 -9.29 1.32
C GLN A 236 -5.88 -10.81 1.37
N ILE A 237 -5.94 -11.42 2.56
CA ILE A 237 -6.08 -12.88 2.70
C ILE A 237 -7.39 -13.35 2.05
N ILE A 238 -8.51 -12.70 2.37
CA ILE A 238 -9.84 -13.06 1.83
C ILE A 238 -9.84 -12.95 0.29
N THR A 239 -9.35 -11.85 -0.26
CA THR A 239 -9.28 -11.66 -1.72
C THR A 239 -8.34 -12.65 -2.41
N ALA A 240 -7.23 -13.04 -1.78
CA ALA A 240 -6.35 -14.10 -2.30
C ALA A 240 -7.06 -15.46 -2.35
N LEU A 241 -7.86 -15.78 -1.33
CA LEU A 241 -8.70 -16.98 -1.31
C LEU A 241 -9.79 -16.95 -2.39
N LEU A 242 -10.46 -15.81 -2.59
CA LEU A 242 -11.46 -15.66 -3.65
C LEU A 242 -10.85 -15.87 -5.05
N LYS A 243 -9.65 -15.33 -5.31
CA LYS A 243 -8.91 -15.57 -6.56
C LYS A 243 -8.56 -17.04 -6.75
N LEU A 244 -8.22 -17.76 -5.67
CA LEU A 244 -7.95 -19.19 -5.73
C LEU A 244 -9.20 -19.99 -6.10
N ILE A 245 -10.36 -19.62 -5.54
CA ILE A 245 -11.66 -20.22 -5.89
C ILE A 245 -12.00 -19.94 -7.35
N GLU A 246 -11.77 -18.72 -7.83
CA GLU A 246 -11.98 -18.36 -9.23
C GLU A 246 -11.07 -19.18 -10.17
N ALA A 247 -9.78 -19.30 -9.84
CA ALA A 247 -8.82 -20.10 -10.61
C ALA A 247 -9.22 -21.58 -10.63
N PHE A 248 -9.74 -22.12 -9.52
CA PHE A 248 -10.28 -23.48 -9.47
C PHE A 248 -11.51 -23.64 -10.37
N GLY A 249 -12.44 -22.67 -10.32
CA GLY A 249 -13.65 -22.67 -11.16
C GLY A 249 -13.34 -22.66 -12.66
N ARG A 250 -12.26 -21.99 -13.08
CA ARG A 250 -11.81 -21.96 -14.49
C ARG A 250 -11.39 -23.33 -15.03
N ILE A 251 -11.02 -24.29 -14.18
CA ILE A 251 -10.65 -25.66 -14.59
C ILE A 251 -11.89 -26.45 -15.05
N PHE A 252 -13.06 -26.14 -14.51
CA PHE A 252 -14.30 -26.87 -14.77
C PHE A 252 -15.25 -26.17 -15.76
N GLN A 253 -14.78 -25.11 -16.43
CA GLN A 253 -15.60 -24.42 -17.43
C GLN A 253 -15.85 -25.30 -18.65
N LYS A 254 -17.13 -25.42 -19.03
CA LYS A 254 -17.55 -26.17 -20.22
C LYS A 254 -17.04 -25.49 -21.50
N GLY A 255 -16.57 -26.28 -22.47
CA GLY A 255 -16.14 -25.78 -23.78
C GLY A 255 -14.64 -25.49 -23.92
N GLN A 256 -13.79 -25.95 -22.99
CA GLN A 256 -12.34 -25.77 -23.07
C GLN A 256 -11.63 -26.88 -23.85
N ASN A 257 -10.69 -26.50 -24.72
CA ASN A 257 -9.77 -27.42 -25.37
C ASN A 257 -8.79 -28.03 -24.35
N GLY A 258 -8.27 -29.24 -24.60
CA GLY A 258 -7.35 -29.93 -23.67
C GLY A 258 -6.11 -29.11 -23.26
N LEU A 259 -5.59 -28.28 -24.16
CA LEU A 259 -4.47 -27.36 -23.89
C LEU A 259 -4.88 -26.19 -22.96
N ALA A 260 -6.12 -25.70 -23.07
CA ALA A 260 -6.67 -24.70 -22.16
C ALA A 260 -6.87 -25.26 -20.75
N ILE A 261 -7.31 -26.52 -20.63
CA ILE A 261 -7.43 -27.22 -19.35
C ILE A 261 -6.04 -27.36 -18.70
N PHE A 262 -5.02 -27.78 -19.45
CA PHE A 262 -3.64 -27.88 -18.96
C PHE A 262 -3.08 -26.53 -18.50
N ALA A 263 -3.27 -25.47 -19.29
CA ALA A 263 -2.86 -24.11 -18.91
C ALA A 263 -3.59 -23.61 -17.65
N ASN A 264 -4.87 -23.93 -17.50
CA ASN A 264 -5.66 -23.59 -16.32
C ASN A 264 -5.19 -24.34 -15.07
N ILE A 265 -4.78 -25.61 -15.20
CA ILE A 265 -4.18 -26.39 -14.10
C ILE A 265 -2.85 -25.75 -13.67
N LEU A 266 -1.98 -25.40 -14.61
CA LEU A 266 -0.72 -24.71 -14.30
C LEU A 266 -0.95 -23.36 -13.61
N ASN A 267 -1.91 -22.57 -14.11
CA ASN A 267 -2.30 -21.30 -13.51
C ASN A 267 -2.84 -21.51 -12.08
N PHE A 268 -3.66 -22.53 -11.87
CA PHE A 268 -4.17 -22.89 -10.55
C PHE A 268 -3.04 -23.28 -9.60
N THR A 269 -2.08 -24.12 -10.01
CA THR A 269 -0.94 -24.49 -9.18
C THR A 269 -0.08 -23.27 -8.82
N ALA A 270 0.21 -22.39 -9.78
CA ALA A 270 0.94 -21.16 -9.54
C ALA A 270 0.20 -20.22 -8.57
N THR A 271 -1.13 -20.08 -8.77
CA THR A 271 -2.00 -19.29 -7.89
C THR A 271 -2.07 -19.88 -6.49
N LEU A 272 -2.14 -21.20 -6.35
CA LEU A 272 -2.17 -21.90 -5.07
C LEU A 272 -0.88 -21.68 -4.28
N ILE A 273 0.28 -21.85 -4.92
CA ILE A 273 1.59 -21.58 -4.30
C ILE A 273 1.68 -20.10 -3.88
N GLY A 274 1.29 -19.18 -4.77
CA GLY A 274 1.28 -17.75 -4.49
C GLY A 274 0.37 -17.37 -3.32
N THR A 275 -0.83 -17.96 -3.24
CA THR A 275 -1.79 -17.71 -2.17
C THR A 275 -1.32 -18.27 -0.84
N ILE A 276 -0.80 -19.50 -0.78
CA ILE A 276 -0.24 -20.07 0.46
C ILE A 276 0.92 -19.20 0.97
N PHE A 277 1.80 -18.78 0.07
CA PHE A 277 2.91 -17.89 0.42
C PHE A 277 2.43 -16.53 0.95
N MET A 278 1.48 -15.90 0.26
CA MET A 278 0.85 -14.65 0.71
C MET A 278 0.23 -14.80 2.11
N ILE A 279 -0.54 -15.85 2.36
CA ILE A 279 -1.17 -16.10 3.66
C ILE A 279 -0.11 -16.28 4.75
N TYR A 280 0.93 -17.07 4.49
CA TYR A 280 2.04 -17.27 5.41
C TYR A 280 2.73 -15.93 5.76
N LEU A 281 3.06 -15.14 4.73
CA LEU A 281 3.74 -13.88 4.90
C LEU A 281 2.88 -12.86 5.65
N ILE A 282 1.61 -12.70 5.25
CA ILE A 282 0.68 -11.79 5.92
C ILE A 282 0.51 -12.19 7.39
N THR A 283 0.37 -13.49 7.68
CA THR A 283 0.23 -13.98 9.06
C THR A 283 1.47 -13.64 9.89
N LYS A 284 2.67 -13.81 9.32
CA LYS A 284 3.93 -13.45 9.98
C LYS A 284 4.07 -11.94 10.17
N VAL A 285 3.63 -11.14 9.21
CA VAL A 285 3.57 -9.67 9.32
C VAL A 285 2.64 -9.24 10.44
N ILE A 286 1.40 -9.76 10.50
CA ILE A 286 0.45 -9.47 11.58
C ILE A 286 1.06 -9.83 12.93
N LYS A 287 1.63 -11.03 13.08
CA LYS A 287 2.32 -11.43 14.32
C LYS A 287 3.49 -10.49 14.65
N GLY A 288 4.25 -10.04 13.66
CA GLY A 288 5.36 -9.10 13.82
C GLY A 288 4.90 -7.70 14.24
N LEU A 289 3.81 -7.19 13.68
CA LEU A 289 3.23 -5.88 14.04
C LEU A 289 2.72 -5.82 15.48
N TRP A 290 2.19 -6.94 15.96
CA TRP A 290 1.63 -7.08 17.29
C TRP A 290 2.60 -7.67 18.32
N ARG A 291 3.83 -8.04 17.94
CA ARG A 291 4.85 -8.51 18.89
C ARG A 291 5.11 -7.37 19.88
N ARG A 292 4.72 -7.60 21.14
CA ARG A 292 5.09 -6.73 22.27
C ARG A 292 6.57 -6.92 22.50
N GLU A 293 7.40 -6.17 21.79
CA GLU A 293 8.75 -5.92 22.24
C GLU A 293 8.64 -4.92 23.38
N ASP A 294 8.57 -5.45 24.60
CA ASP A 294 8.57 -4.64 25.82
C ASP A 294 9.81 -3.74 25.82
N GLY A 295 9.53 -2.44 25.78
CA GLY A 295 10.50 -1.39 25.63
C GLY A 295 10.19 -0.56 24.41
N TYR A 296 9.48 0.54 24.64
CA TYR A 296 9.37 1.61 23.66
C TYR A 296 10.73 2.24 23.30
N MET A 297 11.89 1.71 23.75
CA MET A 297 13.32 2.01 23.45
C MET A 297 14.09 0.65 23.57
N ILE A 298 15.39 0.45 23.27
CA ILE A 298 16.57 1.15 23.82
C ILE A 298 17.87 0.60 23.18
N ASN A 299 18.91 1.46 23.13
CA ASN A 299 20.36 1.21 22.97
C ASN A 299 20.78 0.05 22.08
N ILE A 300 21.36 0.39 20.93
CA ILE A 300 22.48 -0.40 20.41
C ILE A 300 23.74 0.07 21.17
N PRO A 301 24.32 -0.70 22.11
CA PRO A 301 25.57 -0.32 22.77
C PRO A 301 26.72 -0.13 21.78
N GLN A 302 26.67 -0.78 20.62
CA GLN A 302 27.65 -0.63 19.54
C GLN A 302 27.60 0.74 18.83
N TYR A 303 26.52 1.54 18.97
CA TYR A 303 26.42 2.88 18.37
C TYR A 303 26.65 4.04 19.36
N LYS A 304 26.58 3.81 20.68
CA LYS A 304 27.07 4.82 21.65
C LYS A 304 28.57 5.08 21.45
N ALA A 305 29.35 4.05 21.14
CA ALA A 305 30.78 4.19 20.90
C ALA A 305 31.08 5.08 19.68
N SER A 306 30.30 4.98 18.60
CA SER A 306 30.49 5.80 17.39
C SER A 306 29.94 7.23 17.53
N ASP A 307 28.80 7.41 18.21
CA ASP A 307 28.22 8.75 18.45
C ASP A 307 29.06 9.58 19.44
N HIS A 308 29.69 8.92 20.43
CA HIS A 308 30.64 9.58 21.32
C HIS A 308 31.96 9.94 20.62
N MET A 309 32.35 9.23 19.56
CA MET A 309 33.51 9.59 18.75
C MET A 309 33.21 10.74 17.76
N GLN A 310 32.01 10.80 17.18
CA GLN A 310 31.62 11.90 16.28
C GLN A 310 31.39 13.24 16.99
N ARG A 311 31.11 13.25 18.30
CA ARG A 311 31.01 14.49 19.10
C ARG A 311 32.33 14.97 19.69
N ARG A 312 33.43 14.28 19.41
CA ARG A 312 34.79 14.63 19.89
C ARG A 312 35.67 15.27 18.80
N TYR A 313 35.11 15.60 17.65
CA TYR A 313 35.75 16.37 16.59
C TYR A 313 34.87 17.54 16.17
#